data_AF-A0A1M6UIK7-F1
#
_entry.id   AF-A0A1M6UIK7-F1
#
_cell.length_a   1.000
_cell.length_b   1.000
_cell.length_c   1.000
_cell.angle_alpha   90.00
_cell.angle_beta   90.00
_cell.angle_gamma   90.00
#
_symmetry.space_group_name_H-M   'P 1'
#
loop_
_entity.id
_entity.type
_entity.pdbx_description
1 polymer ?
#
loop_
_entity_poly.entity_id
_entity_poly.type
_entity_poly.pdbx_seq_one_letter_code
_entity_poly.pdbx_strand_id
1 'polypeptide(L)'
;MAYESQYNLRVLINDLVRMGSWDLDGEHGLSFYVETPESKFIFDCGHTGAAWDNAEKMGVDLSLVDFVALSHSHYDHAGGFPSLVKRVKPKVLYTGPDFWQEKYSHDCEKDEYVYKGCGFTDADLVDWRIEQRECRDMIKLDNYASLFTGFEMQNDFETIPEKFVRGKDKAPDSFDDEICLLLKEGNGLAMVVGCSHRGIVNMVSAVKKRTGMTVLRVVGGIHLVGASDERVSKTFKELRKLGVESFNLCHCSVDKCHTSGVWPMHLDTIAGGSSIMMERCDGVPLMAAIIYDSRTHNTERAAAFIAEGVQKAGLQPACFNIDEADLEYIEGADLIILGSPTYMASVTAKMKIWLEEKMSRLELSNKLGGAFATEQYVHGGGENAIREMLTFMMVQGMMTYSGGKSYGKPIIHLGPVGMSQDIESFRDLFVAYGERMGKQTVWLD
;
A
#
# COMPACT_ATOMS: atom_id res chain seq x y z
N MET A 1 -0.46 5.00 -20.68
CA MET A 1 -0.85 3.71 -20.08
C MET A 1 -1.38 4.05 -18.70
N ALA A 2 -2.54 3.51 -18.30
CA ALA A 2 -3.08 3.76 -16.97
C ALA A 2 -2.19 3.04 -15.96
N TYR A 3 -1.58 3.79 -15.04
CA TYR A 3 -0.83 3.26 -13.93
C TYR A 3 -1.83 2.60 -12.96
N GLU A 4 -1.54 1.37 -12.51
CA GLU A 4 -2.39 0.65 -11.57
C GLU A 4 -2.12 1.23 -10.16
N SER A 5 -3.12 1.90 -9.58
CA SER A 5 -3.00 2.53 -8.26
C SER A 5 -2.94 1.47 -7.17
N GLN A 6 -1.98 1.55 -6.23
CA GLN A 6 -1.95 0.69 -5.04
C GLN A 6 -3.22 0.90 -4.20
N TYR A 7 -3.70 2.15 -4.18
CA TYR A 7 -5.06 2.49 -3.81
C TYR A 7 -5.44 3.89 -4.32
N ASN A 8 -6.74 4.15 -4.37
CA ASN A 8 -7.32 5.50 -4.50
C ASN A 8 -8.22 5.77 -3.29
N LEU A 9 -7.96 6.86 -2.60
CA LEU A 9 -8.75 7.36 -1.47
C LEU A 9 -9.46 8.64 -1.90
N ARG A 10 -10.78 8.61 -2.03
CA ARG A 10 -11.60 9.80 -2.33
C ARG A 10 -12.39 10.24 -1.11
N VAL A 11 -12.26 11.51 -0.73
CA VAL A 11 -12.99 12.10 0.38
C VAL A 11 -14.41 12.41 -0.08
N LEU A 12 -15.38 11.62 0.40
CA LEU A 12 -16.80 11.80 0.09
C LEU A 12 -17.42 12.95 0.89
N ILE A 13 -17.00 13.11 2.14
CA ILE A 13 -17.51 14.15 3.02
C ILE A 13 -16.44 14.57 4.02
N ASN A 14 -16.44 15.87 4.32
CA ASN A 14 -15.57 16.53 5.29
C ASN A 14 -16.20 17.88 5.68
N ASP A 15 -15.74 18.48 6.78
CA ASP A 15 -16.18 19.81 7.24
C ASP A 15 -15.99 20.89 6.16
N LEU A 16 -14.92 20.76 5.39
CA LEU A 16 -14.59 21.64 4.27
C LEU A 16 -14.73 20.89 2.95
N VAL A 17 -15.15 21.62 1.92
CA VAL A 17 -15.27 21.16 0.53
C VAL A 17 -14.22 21.84 -0.34
N ARG A 18 -13.61 21.08 -1.26
CA ARG A 18 -12.70 21.63 -2.26
C ARG A 18 -13.48 22.41 -3.31
N MET A 19 -13.15 23.69 -3.51
CA MET A 19 -13.66 24.43 -4.66
C MET A 19 -13.12 23.81 -5.96
N GLY A 20 -14.00 23.40 -6.87
CA GLY A 20 -13.60 22.66 -8.06
C GLY A 20 -14.76 22.31 -8.98
N SER A 21 -14.59 21.21 -9.73
CA SER A 21 -15.49 20.75 -10.79
C SER A 21 -16.83 20.19 -10.32
N TRP A 22 -17.00 19.98 -9.02
CA TRP A 22 -18.21 19.42 -8.43
C TRP A 22 -18.81 20.39 -7.41
N ASP A 23 -20.13 20.47 -7.40
CA ASP A 23 -20.91 21.23 -6.43
C ASP A 23 -21.24 20.35 -5.21
N LEU A 24 -20.24 20.16 -4.34
CA LEU A 24 -20.32 19.23 -3.20
C LEU A 24 -20.81 19.94 -1.93
N ASP A 25 -21.50 19.17 -1.09
CA ASP A 25 -21.96 19.62 0.22
C ASP A 25 -20.90 19.31 1.29
N GLY A 26 -20.74 20.21 2.26
CA GLY A 26 -19.90 19.98 3.45
C GLY A 26 -20.77 19.70 4.66
N GLU A 27 -20.32 18.81 5.54
CA GLU A 27 -20.91 18.61 6.86
C GLU A 27 -19.82 18.27 7.88
N HIS A 28 -20.13 18.46 9.15
CA HIS A 28 -19.28 17.93 10.21
C HIS A 28 -19.35 16.40 10.21
N GLY A 29 -18.38 15.78 9.57
CA GLY A 29 -18.22 14.34 9.47
C GLY A 29 -17.16 13.93 8.46
N LEU A 30 -16.79 12.65 8.47
CA LEU A 30 -15.73 12.11 7.62
C LEU A 30 -16.20 10.85 6.90
N SER A 31 -15.85 10.73 5.62
CA SER A 31 -16.09 9.52 4.84
C SER A 31 -15.12 9.43 3.68
N PHE A 32 -14.57 8.24 3.48
CA PHE A 32 -13.70 7.92 2.37
C PHE A 32 -14.31 6.79 1.54
N TYR A 33 -14.28 6.97 0.23
CA TYR A 33 -14.37 5.88 -0.73
C TYR A 33 -12.96 5.39 -1.03
N VAL A 34 -12.74 4.10 -0.80
CA VAL A 34 -11.43 3.46 -0.92
C VAL A 34 -11.50 2.44 -2.05
N GLU A 35 -10.56 2.52 -2.97
CA GLU A 35 -10.38 1.55 -4.04
C GLU A 35 -8.98 0.96 -3.93
N THR A 36 -8.90 -0.37 -3.89
CA THR A 36 -7.66 -1.12 -4.08
C THR A 36 -7.75 -1.88 -5.41
N PRO A 37 -6.68 -2.57 -5.85
CA PRO A 37 -6.77 -3.48 -6.98
C PRO A 37 -7.80 -4.62 -6.80
N GLU A 38 -8.16 -4.97 -5.56
CA GLU A 38 -9.01 -6.14 -5.26
C GLU A 38 -10.41 -5.80 -4.76
N SER A 39 -10.62 -4.63 -4.13
CA SER A 39 -11.89 -4.28 -3.51
C SER A 39 -12.21 -2.80 -3.60
N LYS A 40 -13.51 -2.47 -3.49
CA LYS A 40 -13.97 -1.09 -3.34
C LYS A 40 -14.86 -1.01 -2.12
N PHE A 41 -14.57 -0.09 -1.20
CA PHE A 41 -15.26 -0.04 0.08
C PHE A 41 -15.34 1.36 0.65
N ILE A 42 -16.10 1.51 1.73
CA ILE A 42 -16.25 2.76 2.46
C ILE A 42 -15.55 2.67 3.81
N PHE A 43 -14.78 3.69 4.16
CA PHE A 43 -14.23 3.90 5.50
C PHE A 43 -14.81 5.19 6.09
N ASP A 44 -15.58 5.06 7.16
CA ASP A 44 -16.49 6.08 7.72
C ASP A 44 -17.55 6.60 6.73
N CYS A 45 -18.64 7.14 7.27
CA CYS A 45 -19.90 7.41 6.58
C CYS A 45 -20.43 8.83 6.77
N GLY A 46 -19.71 9.71 7.47
CA GLY A 46 -20.21 11.02 7.84
C GLY A 46 -21.41 10.96 8.79
N HIS A 47 -22.17 12.05 8.84
CA HIS A 47 -23.33 12.22 9.69
C HIS A 47 -24.65 11.95 8.96
N THR A 48 -24.78 12.41 7.71
CA THR A 48 -26.06 12.34 6.99
C THR A 48 -25.94 11.63 5.64
N GLY A 49 -26.93 11.81 4.76
CA GLY A 49 -26.88 11.30 3.39
C GLY A 49 -25.96 12.09 2.44
N ALA A 50 -25.38 13.20 2.91
CA ALA A 50 -24.56 14.10 2.10
C ALA A 50 -23.34 13.40 1.47
N ALA A 51 -22.70 12.47 2.19
CA ALA A 51 -21.58 11.68 1.65
C ALA A 51 -21.94 10.94 0.36
N TRP A 52 -23.17 10.42 0.29
CA TRP A 52 -23.65 9.64 -0.84
C TRP A 52 -24.12 10.52 -2.00
N ASP A 53 -24.72 11.67 -1.70
CA ASP A 53 -25.00 12.70 -2.70
C ASP A 53 -23.71 13.19 -3.36
N ASN A 54 -22.67 13.42 -2.56
CA ASN A 54 -21.34 13.77 -3.05
C ASN A 54 -20.71 12.63 -3.87
N ALA A 55 -20.86 11.37 -3.47
CA ALA A 55 -20.39 10.23 -4.23
C ALA A 55 -21.00 10.22 -5.65
N GLU A 56 -22.31 10.41 -5.77
CA GLU A 56 -23.01 10.49 -7.06
C GLU A 56 -22.54 11.68 -7.90
N LYS A 57 -22.42 12.87 -7.30
CA LYS A 57 -21.87 14.07 -7.96
C LYS A 57 -20.46 13.86 -8.50
N MET A 58 -19.65 13.04 -7.82
CA MET A 58 -18.29 12.68 -8.23
C MET A 58 -18.20 11.49 -9.19
N GLY A 59 -19.35 10.90 -9.58
CA GLY A 59 -19.40 9.74 -10.46
C GLY A 59 -18.92 8.45 -9.81
N VAL A 60 -18.96 8.35 -8.48
CA VAL A 60 -18.66 7.11 -7.75
C VAL A 60 -19.85 6.17 -7.83
N ASP A 61 -19.64 4.96 -8.35
CA ASP A 61 -20.67 3.91 -8.39
C ASP A 61 -20.71 3.14 -7.06
N LEU A 62 -21.61 3.56 -6.18
CA LEU A 62 -21.82 2.93 -4.87
C LEU A 62 -22.25 1.45 -4.97
N SER A 63 -22.76 0.99 -6.11
CA SER A 63 -23.15 -0.43 -6.28
C SER A 63 -21.95 -1.39 -6.28
N LEU A 64 -20.74 -0.86 -6.46
CA LEU A 64 -19.49 -1.61 -6.42
C LEU A 64 -18.90 -1.74 -5.00
N VAL A 65 -19.54 -1.14 -3.98
CA VAL A 65 -19.07 -1.20 -2.59
C VAL A 65 -19.27 -2.61 -2.01
N ASP A 66 -18.16 -3.28 -1.71
CA ASP A 66 -18.14 -4.65 -1.20
C ASP A 66 -18.55 -4.71 0.29
N PHE A 67 -18.01 -3.79 1.08
CA PHE A 67 -18.21 -3.70 2.53
C PHE A 67 -18.00 -2.27 3.03
N VAL A 68 -18.32 -2.06 4.31
CA VAL A 68 -18.10 -0.78 5.01
C VAL A 68 -17.31 -1.05 6.28
N ALA A 69 -16.41 -0.14 6.65
CA ALA A 69 -15.72 -0.13 7.93
C ALA A 69 -15.96 1.21 8.63
N LEU A 70 -16.30 1.18 9.91
CA LEU A 70 -16.52 2.37 10.73
C LEU A 70 -15.42 2.47 11.80
N SER A 71 -14.75 3.62 11.84
CA SER A 71 -13.61 3.87 12.70
C SER A 71 -13.98 3.84 14.18
N HIS A 72 -15.11 4.43 14.56
CA HIS A 72 -15.66 4.40 15.92
C HIS A 72 -17.13 4.87 15.93
N SER A 73 -17.85 4.66 17.02
CA SER A 73 -19.30 4.89 17.10
C SER A 73 -19.69 6.34 17.44
N HIS A 74 -19.14 7.30 16.71
CA HIS A 74 -19.62 8.68 16.75
C HIS A 74 -20.50 9.03 15.53
N TYR A 75 -21.48 9.90 15.76
CA TYR A 75 -22.47 10.30 14.75
C TYR A 75 -21.84 10.90 13.48
N ASP A 76 -20.75 11.64 13.60
CA ASP A 76 -20.00 12.30 12.52
C ASP A 76 -19.12 11.34 11.70
N HIS A 77 -19.01 10.07 12.14
CA HIS A 77 -18.31 9.01 11.42
C HIS A 77 -19.23 7.87 10.97
N ALA A 78 -20.31 7.61 11.72
CA ALA A 78 -21.17 6.45 11.50
C ALA A 78 -22.61 6.81 11.13
N GLY A 79 -23.06 8.05 11.41
CA GLY A 79 -24.46 8.46 11.28
C GLY A 79 -25.02 8.39 9.86
N GLY A 80 -24.17 8.51 8.84
CA GLY A 80 -24.58 8.37 7.44
C GLY A 80 -24.86 6.93 7.00
N PHE A 81 -24.42 5.91 7.74
CA PHE A 81 -24.53 4.51 7.33
C PHE A 81 -25.98 4.03 7.06
N PRO A 82 -26.99 4.34 7.89
CA PRO A 82 -28.39 3.96 7.60
C PRO A 82 -28.92 4.58 6.30
N SER A 83 -28.38 5.73 5.88
CA SER A 83 -28.75 6.35 4.60
C SER A 83 -28.04 5.70 3.40
N LEU A 84 -26.83 5.16 3.59
CA LEU A 84 -26.14 4.35 2.58
C LEU A 84 -26.94 3.09 2.27
N VAL A 85 -27.43 2.39 3.31
CA VAL A 85 -28.19 1.14 3.20
C VAL A 85 -29.44 1.29 2.33
N LYS A 86 -29.99 2.50 2.22
CA LYS A 86 -31.13 2.83 1.34
C LYS A 86 -30.73 2.91 -0.14
N ARG A 87 -29.45 3.16 -0.45
CA ARG A 87 -28.89 3.25 -1.82
C ARG A 87 -28.23 1.96 -2.25
N VAL A 88 -27.38 1.38 -1.41
CA VAL A 88 -26.68 0.11 -1.63
C VAL A 88 -26.63 -0.70 -0.34
N LYS A 89 -26.74 -2.02 -0.43
CA LYS A 89 -26.65 -2.92 0.72
C LYS A 89 -25.28 -3.61 0.75
N PRO A 90 -24.31 -3.09 1.52
CA PRO A 90 -23.03 -3.77 1.70
C PRO A 90 -23.26 -5.12 2.40
N LYS A 91 -22.44 -6.12 2.10
CA LYS A 91 -22.61 -7.47 2.69
C LYS A 91 -22.13 -7.52 4.14
N VAL A 92 -21.08 -6.76 4.44
CA VAL A 92 -20.39 -6.78 5.73
C VAL A 92 -20.18 -5.35 6.23
N LEU A 93 -20.43 -5.15 7.52
CA LEU A 93 -20.03 -3.98 8.29
C LEU A 93 -18.91 -4.38 9.26
N TYR A 94 -17.75 -3.74 9.12
CA TYR A 94 -16.63 -3.89 10.06
C TYR A 94 -16.66 -2.78 11.11
N THR A 95 -16.44 -3.15 12.37
CA THR A 95 -16.37 -2.23 13.51
C THR A 95 -15.25 -2.64 14.47
N GLY A 96 -14.85 -1.76 15.38
CA GLY A 96 -14.03 -2.13 16.53
C GLY A 96 -14.83 -2.85 17.64
N PRO A 97 -14.13 -3.30 18.70
CA PRO A 97 -14.77 -3.89 19.86
C PRO A 97 -15.62 -2.85 20.59
N ASP A 98 -16.71 -3.25 21.25
CA ASP A 98 -17.54 -2.32 22.03
C ASP A 98 -18.21 -1.18 21.23
N PHE A 99 -18.25 -1.27 19.90
CA PHE A 99 -18.81 -0.25 19.00
C PHE A 99 -20.24 0.17 19.39
N TRP A 100 -21.09 -0.75 19.84
CA TRP A 100 -22.50 -0.46 20.15
C TRP A 100 -22.72 0.25 21.49
N GLN A 101 -21.67 0.59 22.23
CA GLN A 101 -21.82 1.36 23.46
C GLN A 101 -22.31 2.77 23.13
N GLU A 102 -23.37 3.21 23.81
CA GLU A 102 -23.91 4.56 23.65
C GLU A 102 -22.84 5.61 23.96
N LYS A 103 -22.70 6.62 23.10
CA LYS A 103 -21.71 7.70 23.24
C LYS A 103 -22.41 9.03 23.48
N TYR A 104 -21.82 9.87 24.33
CA TYR A 104 -22.37 11.18 24.71
C TYR A 104 -21.25 12.22 24.90
N SER A 105 -21.62 13.49 24.81
CA SER A 105 -20.82 14.60 25.32
C SER A 105 -21.52 15.28 26.49
N HIS A 106 -20.79 15.56 27.57
CA HIS A 106 -21.27 16.32 28.73
C HIS A 106 -20.97 17.82 28.55
N ASP A 107 -22.01 18.64 28.59
CA ASP A 107 -21.92 20.10 28.71
C ASP A 107 -21.89 20.45 30.20
N CYS A 108 -20.71 20.79 30.72
CA CYS A 108 -20.52 21.06 32.15
C CYS A 108 -21.19 22.36 32.62
N GLU A 109 -21.49 23.30 31.71
CA GLU A 109 -22.15 24.56 32.06
C GLU A 109 -23.65 24.35 32.26
N LYS A 110 -24.25 23.48 31.45
CA LYS A 110 -25.69 23.17 31.51
C LYS A 110 -26.01 21.90 32.31
N ASP A 111 -25.00 21.12 32.65
CA ASP A 111 -25.11 19.78 33.23
C ASP A 111 -26.00 18.85 32.38
N GLU A 112 -25.82 18.92 31.06
CA GLU A 112 -26.62 18.17 30.08
C GLU A 112 -25.75 17.16 29.31
N TYR A 113 -26.32 16.00 29.03
CA TYR A 113 -25.71 14.98 28.20
C TYR A 113 -26.35 14.96 26.82
N VAL A 114 -25.55 15.25 25.79
CA VAL A 114 -25.97 15.20 24.40
C VAL A 114 -25.54 13.86 23.81
N TYR A 115 -26.48 13.12 23.20
CA TYR A 115 -26.15 11.88 22.52
C TYR A 115 -25.27 12.14 21.29
N LYS A 116 -24.21 11.34 21.15
CA LYS A 116 -23.17 11.43 20.13
C LYS A 116 -22.94 10.09 19.42
N GLY A 117 -23.72 9.05 19.74
CA GLY A 117 -23.57 7.73 19.14
C GLY A 117 -23.97 7.68 17.66
N CYS A 118 -23.72 6.54 17.03
CA CYS A 118 -23.93 6.32 15.59
C CYS A 118 -25.38 6.41 15.11
N GLY A 119 -26.37 6.38 16.01
CA GLY A 119 -27.78 6.59 15.66
C GLY A 119 -28.50 5.37 15.07
N PHE A 120 -27.87 4.19 15.11
CA PHE A 120 -28.47 2.90 14.78
C PHE A 120 -27.89 1.80 15.70
N THR A 121 -28.42 0.58 15.59
CA THR A 121 -28.13 -0.54 16.49
C THR A 121 -27.77 -1.82 15.72
N ASP A 122 -27.26 -2.82 16.43
CA ASP A 122 -27.03 -4.16 15.89
C ASP A 122 -28.32 -4.83 15.41
N ALA A 123 -29.47 -4.53 16.04
CA ALA A 123 -30.78 -4.99 15.59
C ALA A 123 -31.14 -4.48 14.18
N ASP A 124 -30.76 -3.24 13.84
CA ASP A 124 -31.00 -2.68 12.51
C ASP A 124 -30.22 -3.46 11.43
N LEU A 125 -29.02 -3.97 11.74
CA LEU A 125 -28.23 -4.78 10.81
C LEU A 125 -28.93 -6.10 10.44
N VAL A 126 -29.65 -6.71 11.39
CA VAL A 126 -30.44 -7.92 11.16
C VAL A 126 -31.54 -7.64 10.14
N ASP A 127 -32.26 -6.53 10.31
CA ASP A 127 -33.32 -6.10 9.40
C ASP A 127 -32.77 -5.77 8.00
N TRP A 128 -31.57 -5.19 7.94
CA TRP A 128 -30.89 -4.87 6.69
C TRP A 128 -30.20 -6.07 6.04
N ARG A 129 -30.08 -7.20 6.77
CA ARG A 129 -29.37 -8.43 6.38
C ARG A 129 -27.89 -8.18 6.10
N ILE A 130 -27.24 -7.42 6.98
CA ILE A 130 -25.81 -7.07 6.92
C ILE A 130 -25.09 -7.84 8.02
N GLU A 131 -24.01 -8.54 7.67
CA GLU A 131 -23.16 -9.24 8.64
C GLU A 131 -22.26 -8.22 9.36
N GLN A 132 -22.20 -8.24 10.69
CA GLN A 132 -21.17 -7.51 11.43
C GLN A 132 -19.92 -8.37 11.59
N ARG A 133 -18.74 -7.78 11.37
CA ARG A 133 -17.44 -8.37 11.74
C ARG A 133 -16.64 -7.42 12.63
N GLU A 134 -16.35 -7.87 13.83
CA GLU A 134 -15.61 -7.08 14.81
C GLU A 134 -14.09 -7.29 14.66
N CYS A 135 -13.35 -6.20 14.49
CA CYS A 135 -11.89 -6.19 14.52
C CYS A 135 -11.43 -6.17 15.97
N ARG A 136 -10.80 -7.26 16.45
CA ARG A 136 -10.24 -7.36 17.81
C ARG A 136 -8.72 -7.22 17.89
N ASP A 137 -8.05 -7.29 16.74
CA ASP A 137 -6.61 -7.17 16.60
C ASP A 137 -6.33 -6.55 15.23
N MET A 138 -6.28 -7.40 14.21
CA MET A 138 -6.11 -7.02 12.83
C MET A 138 -7.01 -7.91 11.97
N ILE A 139 -7.70 -7.32 11.00
CA ILE A 139 -8.46 -8.04 9.99
C ILE A 139 -7.88 -7.68 8.63
N LYS A 140 -7.40 -8.69 7.90
CA LYS A 140 -7.06 -8.53 6.49
C LYS A 140 -8.34 -8.39 5.68
N LEU A 141 -8.50 -7.27 4.97
CA LEU A 141 -9.63 -7.02 4.09
C LEU A 141 -9.36 -7.61 2.70
N ASP A 142 -8.16 -7.33 2.17
CA ASP A 142 -7.66 -7.84 0.89
C ASP A 142 -6.11 -7.86 0.91
N ASN A 143 -5.44 -8.04 -0.24
CA ASN A 143 -3.97 -8.02 -0.31
C ASN A 143 -3.31 -6.63 -0.10
N TYR A 144 -4.07 -5.55 -0.10
CA TYR A 144 -3.61 -4.16 -0.03
C TYR A 144 -4.12 -3.42 1.22
N ALA A 145 -5.16 -3.91 1.87
CA ALA A 145 -5.87 -3.26 2.96
C ALA A 145 -6.07 -4.18 4.18
N SER A 146 -5.94 -3.62 5.38
CA SER A 146 -6.25 -4.29 6.65
C SER A 146 -6.81 -3.31 7.67
N LEU A 147 -7.72 -3.75 8.53
CA LEU A 147 -8.17 -3.01 9.70
C LEU A 147 -7.30 -3.35 10.90
N PHE A 148 -7.12 -2.41 11.80
CA PHE A 148 -6.30 -2.57 12.99
C PHE A 148 -6.90 -1.83 14.19
N THR A 149 -6.81 -2.42 15.39
CA THR A 149 -7.32 -1.84 16.65
C THR A 149 -6.40 -2.18 17.82
N GLY A 150 -6.78 -1.80 19.05
CA GLY A 150 -6.08 -2.15 20.28
C GLY A 150 -4.92 -1.20 20.58
N PHE A 151 -5.24 0.10 20.69
CA PHE A 151 -4.26 1.16 20.89
C PHE A 151 -4.10 1.50 22.36
N GLU A 152 -3.01 1.10 23.00
CA GLU A 152 -2.74 1.46 24.41
C GLU A 152 -2.34 2.93 24.57
N MET A 153 -2.88 3.61 25.60
CA MET A 153 -2.46 4.98 25.96
C MET A 153 -1.09 4.94 26.65
N GLN A 154 -0.01 5.07 25.89
CA GLN A 154 1.37 5.00 26.39
C GLN A 154 2.03 6.38 26.50
N ASN A 155 1.55 7.36 25.74
CA ASN A 155 2.06 8.72 25.73
C ASN A 155 1.25 9.64 26.65
N ASP A 156 1.91 10.20 27.68
CA ASP A 156 1.30 11.07 28.71
C ASP A 156 0.69 12.38 28.17
N PHE A 157 1.17 12.84 27.02
CA PHE A 157 0.72 14.06 26.37
C PHE A 157 -0.43 13.84 25.38
N GLU A 158 -0.79 12.58 25.10
CA GLU A 158 -1.99 12.23 24.35
C GLU A 158 -3.12 12.01 25.35
N THR A 159 -4.16 12.84 25.25
CA THR A 159 -5.30 12.82 26.17
C THR A 159 -6.61 12.75 25.40
N ILE A 160 -7.56 12.00 25.96
CA ILE A 160 -8.96 11.96 25.54
C ILE A 160 -9.70 13.11 26.26
N PRO A 161 -10.52 13.93 25.57
CA PRO A 161 -11.30 14.96 26.24
C PRO A 161 -12.28 14.40 27.27
N GLU A 162 -12.24 14.92 28.50
CA GLU A 162 -13.08 14.47 29.63
C GLU A 162 -14.59 14.62 29.37
N LYS A 163 -14.98 15.51 28.45
CA LYS A 163 -16.39 15.72 28.08
C LYS A 163 -17.01 14.49 27.42
N PHE A 164 -16.21 13.58 26.85
CA PHE A 164 -16.73 12.40 26.17
C PHE A 164 -16.96 11.27 27.18
N VAL A 165 -18.22 10.82 27.23
CA VAL A 165 -18.68 9.79 28.15
C VAL A 165 -19.51 8.75 27.41
N ARG A 166 -19.63 7.56 27.99
CA ARG A 166 -20.26 6.41 27.36
C ARG A 166 -21.19 5.67 28.30
N GLY A 167 -22.03 4.83 27.70
CA GLY A 167 -22.90 3.92 28.41
C GLY A 167 -23.97 4.62 29.25
N LYS A 168 -24.70 3.80 30.00
CA LYS A 168 -25.81 4.26 30.84
C LYS A 168 -25.32 5.08 32.05
N ASP A 169 -24.20 4.67 32.63
CA ASP A 169 -23.55 5.28 33.79
C ASP A 169 -22.75 6.55 33.45
N LYS A 170 -22.64 6.90 32.16
CA LYS A 170 -21.91 8.09 31.69
C LYS A 170 -20.46 8.10 32.20
N ALA A 171 -19.84 6.92 32.23
CA ALA A 171 -18.41 6.79 32.53
C ALA A 171 -17.56 7.45 31.44
N PRO A 172 -16.33 7.90 31.74
CA PRO A 172 -15.41 8.40 30.73
C PRO A 172 -15.25 7.43 29.56
N ASP A 173 -15.33 7.95 28.34
CA ASP A 173 -15.14 7.12 27.14
C ASP A 173 -13.65 6.83 26.93
N SER A 174 -13.33 5.54 26.75
CA SER A 174 -11.97 5.11 26.44
C SER A 174 -11.70 5.03 24.94
N PHE A 175 -12.72 5.09 24.07
CA PHE A 175 -12.56 4.90 22.63
C PHE A 175 -11.88 3.57 22.26
N ASP A 176 -12.14 2.51 23.03
CA ASP A 176 -11.59 1.18 22.72
C ASP A 176 -12.21 0.59 21.43
N ASP A 177 -13.32 1.16 20.95
CA ASP A 177 -13.94 0.86 19.66
C ASP A 177 -13.21 1.44 18.45
N GLU A 178 -12.16 2.24 18.68
CA GLU A 178 -11.42 2.88 17.60
C GLU A 178 -10.62 1.87 16.77
N ILE A 179 -10.81 1.93 15.45
CA ILE A 179 -10.04 1.20 14.44
C ILE A 179 -9.42 2.18 13.43
N CYS A 180 -8.30 1.77 12.84
CA CYS A 180 -7.74 2.43 11.67
C CYS A 180 -7.69 1.47 10.48
N LEU A 181 -7.60 2.04 9.29
CA LEU A 181 -7.36 1.31 8.05
C LEU A 181 -5.88 1.46 7.68
N LEU A 182 -5.22 0.33 7.44
CA LEU A 182 -3.85 0.24 6.95
C LEU A 182 -3.88 -0.12 5.48
N LEU A 183 -3.26 0.70 4.64
CA LEU A 183 -3.08 0.49 3.22
C LEU A 183 -1.60 0.30 2.93
N LYS A 184 -1.25 -0.65 2.05
CA LYS A 184 0.12 -0.79 1.56
C LYS A 184 0.55 0.47 0.83
N GLU A 185 1.73 0.98 1.18
CA GLU A 185 2.33 2.15 0.53
C GLU A 185 3.85 1.95 0.46
N GLY A 186 4.38 1.70 -0.74
CA GLY A 186 5.82 1.45 -0.93
C GLY A 186 6.33 0.28 -0.06
N ASN A 187 7.38 0.52 0.74
CA ASN A 187 7.92 -0.44 1.71
C ASN A 187 7.29 -0.33 3.11
N GLY A 188 6.22 0.46 3.26
CA GLY A 188 5.54 0.72 4.52
C GLY A 188 4.02 0.75 4.37
N LEU A 189 3.37 1.59 5.17
CA LEU A 189 1.93 1.71 5.25
C LEU A 189 1.46 3.16 5.22
N ALA A 190 0.34 3.40 4.54
CA ALA A 190 -0.51 4.55 4.79
C ALA A 190 -1.59 4.17 5.82
N MET A 191 -1.69 4.94 6.89
CA MET A 191 -2.69 4.74 7.95
C MET A 191 -3.81 5.78 7.82
N VAL A 192 -5.00 5.31 7.49
CA VAL A 192 -6.23 6.12 7.45
C VAL A 192 -6.94 6.01 8.80
N VAL A 193 -7.23 7.15 9.41
CA VAL A 193 -7.82 7.27 10.75
C VAL A 193 -9.10 8.09 10.71
N GLY A 194 -10.01 7.79 11.65
CA GLY A 194 -11.18 8.64 11.92
C GLY A 194 -10.75 9.92 12.62
N CYS A 195 -10.81 9.93 13.96
CA CYS A 195 -10.38 11.06 14.78
C CYS A 195 -9.09 10.82 15.57
N SER A 196 -8.65 9.58 15.78
CA SER A 196 -7.47 9.25 16.60
C SER A 196 -7.62 9.68 18.07
N HIS A 197 -8.77 9.41 18.68
CA HIS A 197 -9.03 9.73 20.09
C HIS A 197 -8.04 9.02 21.04
N ARG A 198 -7.57 7.82 20.67
CA ARG A 198 -6.50 7.09 21.37
C ARG A 198 -5.12 7.72 21.22
N GLY A 199 -4.99 8.82 20.50
CA GLY A 199 -3.72 9.50 20.24
C GLY A 199 -2.99 8.91 19.04
N ILE A 200 -2.67 9.76 18.06
CA ILE A 200 -2.04 9.33 16.81
C ILE A 200 -0.63 8.72 17.03
N VAL A 201 0.12 9.19 18.04
CA VAL A 201 1.46 8.64 18.35
C VAL A 201 1.33 7.23 18.93
N ASN A 202 0.37 7.01 19.84
CA ASN A 202 0.03 5.68 20.36
C ASN A 202 -0.39 4.74 19.23
N MET A 203 -1.23 5.22 18.30
CA MET A 203 -1.72 4.41 17.18
C MET A 203 -0.59 3.98 16.24
N VAL A 204 0.23 4.92 15.77
CA VAL A 204 1.39 4.61 14.91
C VAL A 204 2.39 3.70 15.62
N SER A 205 2.65 3.94 16.90
CA SER A 205 3.54 3.10 17.70
C SER A 205 3.04 1.66 17.81
N ALA A 206 1.72 1.48 18.01
CA ALA A 206 1.10 0.16 18.10
C ALA A 206 1.21 -0.61 16.78
N VAL A 207 0.97 0.06 15.63
CA VAL A 207 1.14 -0.53 14.30
C VAL A 207 2.60 -0.97 14.10
N LYS A 208 3.57 -0.08 14.35
CA LYS A 208 4.99 -0.42 14.20
C LYS A 208 5.40 -1.59 15.08
N LYS A 209 4.98 -1.60 16.35
CA LYS A 209 5.30 -2.65 17.33
C LYS A 209 4.72 -4.01 16.95
N ARG A 210 3.49 -4.06 16.44
CA ARG A 210 2.76 -5.33 16.20
C ARG A 210 2.93 -5.87 14.79
N THR A 211 3.20 -5.01 13.82
CA THR A 211 3.35 -5.41 12.41
C THR A 211 4.81 -5.43 11.94
N GLY A 212 5.71 -4.71 12.62
CA GLY A 212 7.07 -4.46 12.16
C GLY A 212 7.17 -3.47 10.99
N MET A 213 6.04 -3.03 10.42
CA MET A 213 6.00 -2.10 9.30
C MET A 213 6.02 -0.64 9.78
N THR A 214 6.66 0.22 8.99
CA THR A 214 6.67 1.66 9.23
C THR A 214 5.43 2.29 8.61
N VAL A 215 4.74 3.16 9.36
CA VAL A 215 3.70 4.03 8.80
C VAL A 215 4.40 5.23 8.16
N LEU A 216 4.30 5.36 6.84
CA LEU A 216 4.92 6.43 6.04
C LEU A 216 3.98 7.63 5.92
N ARG A 217 2.66 7.37 5.87
CA ARG A 217 1.62 8.39 5.73
C ARG A 217 0.53 8.24 6.77
N VAL A 218 0.04 9.37 7.28
CA VAL A 218 -1.21 9.43 8.05
C VAL A 218 -2.25 10.24 7.28
N VAL A 219 -3.46 9.68 7.12
CA VAL A 219 -4.60 10.30 6.44
C VAL A 219 -5.78 10.37 7.40
N GLY A 220 -6.42 11.53 7.57
CA GLY A 220 -7.61 11.66 8.42
C GLY A 220 -7.48 12.67 9.55
N GLY A 221 -8.30 12.49 10.59
CA GLY A 221 -8.28 13.32 11.79
C GLY A 221 -7.33 12.79 12.86
N ILE A 222 -6.52 13.68 13.44
CA ILE A 222 -5.58 13.39 14.54
C ILE A 222 -5.96 14.09 15.86
N HIS A 223 -7.16 14.66 15.93
CA HIS A 223 -7.79 15.25 17.13
C HIS A 223 -6.87 16.24 17.90
N LEU A 224 -6.21 17.12 17.15
CA LEU A 224 -5.39 18.20 17.72
C LEU A 224 -6.13 19.54 17.82
N VAL A 225 -7.41 19.62 17.43
CA VAL A 225 -8.23 20.81 17.69
C VAL A 225 -8.31 21.07 19.20
N GLY A 226 -7.91 22.27 19.63
CA GLY A 226 -7.79 22.63 21.05
C GLY A 226 -6.43 22.35 21.72
N ALA A 227 -5.53 21.55 21.15
CA ALA A 227 -4.23 21.19 21.75
C ALA A 227 -3.19 22.34 21.78
N SER A 228 -2.37 22.50 22.83
CA SER A 228 -1.33 23.55 22.85
C SER A 228 -0.29 23.39 21.72
N ASP A 229 0.37 24.48 21.29
CA ASP A 229 1.44 24.43 20.27
C ASP A 229 2.58 23.49 20.68
N GLU A 230 2.86 23.40 21.98
CA GLU A 230 3.81 22.44 22.54
C GLU A 230 3.38 20.99 22.28
N ARG A 231 2.11 20.65 22.51
CA ARG A 231 1.56 19.30 22.22
C ARG A 231 1.61 19.01 20.73
N VAL A 232 1.26 19.97 19.88
CA VAL A 232 1.31 19.82 18.41
C VAL A 232 2.76 19.53 17.96
N SER A 233 3.71 20.34 18.43
CA SER A 233 5.13 20.18 18.11
C SER A 233 5.70 18.84 18.60
N LYS A 234 5.36 18.42 19.82
CA LYS A 234 5.75 17.12 20.39
C LYS A 234 5.18 15.97 19.56
N THR A 235 3.91 16.05 19.17
CA THR A 235 3.24 15.03 18.33
C THR A 235 3.97 14.82 17.01
N PHE A 236 4.18 15.86 16.20
CA PHE A 236 4.88 15.71 14.92
C PHE A 236 6.34 15.31 15.07
N LYS A 237 7.01 15.72 16.16
CA LYS A 237 8.38 15.26 16.46
C LYS A 237 8.43 13.76 16.71
N GLU A 238 7.51 13.21 17.49
CA GLU A 238 7.46 11.77 17.74
C GLU A 238 7.02 10.97 16.51
N LEU A 239 6.05 11.45 15.74
CA LEU A 239 5.63 10.80 14.48
C LEU A 239 6.80 10.71 13.47
N ARG A 240 7.61 11.77 13.34
CA ARG A 240 8.82 11.71 12.50
C ARG A 240 9.85 10.70 12.99
N LYS A 241 10.06 10.59 14.30
CA LYS A 241 10.96 9.55 14.85
C LYS A 241 10.44 8.14 14.60
N LEU A 242 9.12 7.97 14.52
CA LEU A 242 8.50 6.69 14.21
C LEU A 242 8.60 6.33 12.72
N GLY A 243 8.92 7.29 11.85
CA GLY A 243 9.11 7.11 10.41
C GLY A 243 7.97 7.66 9.55
N VAL A 244 7.05 8.46 10.12
CA VAL A 244 6.00 9.12 9.34
C VAL A 244 6.60 10.30 8.58
N GLU A 245 6.45 10.28 7.26
CA GLU A 245 7.05 11.24 6.33
C GLU A 245 6.01 12.22 5.77
N SER A 246 4.76 11.76 5.61
CA SER A 246 3.69 12.52 4.95
C SER A 246 2.37 12.50 5.71
N PHE A 247 1.59 13.56 5.52
CA PHE A 247 0.34 13.76 6.23
C PHE A 247 -0.72 14.34 5.29
N ASN A 248 -1.91 13.76 5.31
CA ASN A 248 -3.09 14.27 4.61
C ASN A 248 -4.21 14.47 5.65
N LEU A 249 -4.17 15.61 6.33
CA LEU A 249 -5.04 15.87 7.47
C LEU A 249 -6.35 16.50 7.03
N CYS A 250 -7.43 16.06 7.65
CA CYS A 250 -8.76 16.64 7.52
C CYS A 250 -9.41 16.68 8.90
N HIS A 251 -10.73 16.86 8.95
CA HIS A 251 -11.63 16.57 10.07
C HIS A 251 -11.04 16.59 11.50
N CYS A 252 -11.55 17.46 12.37
CA CYS A 252 -11.07 17.60 13.76
C CYS A 252 -9.57 17.95 13.92
N SER A 253 -8.89 18.39 12.86
CA SER A 253 -7.44 18.75 12.88
C SER A 253 -7.08 20.06 12.16
N VAL A 254 -7.85 20.46 11.15
CA VAL A 254 -7.42 21.46 10.15
C VAL A 254 -7.15 22.85 10.75
N ASP A 255 -8.10 23.44 11.47
CA ASP A 255 -7.99 24.85 11.92
C ASP A 255 -6.79 25.13 12.84
N LYS A 256 -6.34 24.13 13.61
CA LYS A 256 -5.26 24.32 14.59
C LYS A 256 -3.87 24.05 14.02
N CYS A 257 -3.73 23.07 13.14
CA CYS A 257 -2.43 22.82 12.52
C CYS A 257 -2.02 24.02 11.64
N HIS A 258 -3.00 24.70 10.99
CA HIS A 258 -2.78 25.90 10.16
C HIS A 258 -2.19 27.12 10.84
N THR A 259 -2.43 27.27 12.14
CA THR A 259 -2.08 28.48 12.89
C THR A 259 -0.78 28.35 13.68
N SER A 260 -0.30 27.13 13.96
CA SER A 260 0.85 26.90 14.83
C SER A 260 2.23 27.19 14.20
N GLY A 261 2.35 27.19 12.86
CA GLY A 261 3.61 27.43 12.15
C GLY A 261 4.67 26.32 12.29
N VAL A 262 4.35 25.21 12.98
CA VAL A 262 5.26 24.07 13.22
C VAL A 262 4.94 22.95 12.23
N TRP A 263 5.22 23.17 10.96
CA TRP A 263 4.78 22.26 9.90
C TRP A 263 5.88 21.31 9.40
N PRO A 264 5.58 20.01 9.21
CA PRO A 264 6.42 19.14 8.38
C PRO A 264 6.37 19.56 6.90
N MET A 265 7.43 19.25 6.14
CA MET A 265 7.55 19.63 4.73
C MET A 265 6.51 18.99 3.79
N HIS A 266 5.84 17.91 4.21
CA HIS A 266 4.88 17.13 3.40
C HIS A 266 3.55 16.98 4.13
N LEU A 267 2.83 18.09 4.30
CA LEU A 267 1.52 18.11 4.93
C LEU A 267 0.51 18.80 4.03
N ASP A 268 -0.47 18.03 3.58
CA ASP A 268 -1.58 18.49 2.77
C ASP A 268 -2.86 18.50 3.60
N THR A 269 -3.69 19.51 3.38
CA THR A 269 -5.07 19.52 3.88
C THR A 269 -6.00 18.94 2.84
N ILE A 270 -6.80 17.96 3.24
CA ILE A 270 -7.80 17.35 2.35
C ILE A 270 -9.22 17.77 2.76
N ALA A 271 -10.10 17.87 1.76
CA ALA A 271 -11.46 18.36 1.87
C ALA A 271 -12.40 17.45 1.06
N GLY A 272 -13.72 17.60 1.18
CA GLY A 272 -14.69 16.91 0.33
C GLY A 272 -14.35 17.13 -1.15
N GLY A 273 -14.24 16.04 -1.91
CA GLY A 273 -13.78 16.05 -3.30
C GLY A 273 -12.26 15.96 -3.49
N SER A 274 -11.45 15.96 -2.42
CA SER A 274 -10.05 15.58 -2.52
C SER A 274 -9.92 14.10 -2.87
N SER A 275 -8.89 13.75 -3.63
CA SER A 275 -8.50 12.36 -3.86
C SER A 275 -7.00 12.24 -3.58
N ILE A 276 -6.63 11.20 -2.85
CA ILE A 276 -5.25 10.76 -2.68
C ILE A 276 -5.14 9.52 -3.54
N MET A 277 -4.54 9.70 -4.71
CA MET A 277 -4.19 8.58 -5.58
C MET A 277 -2.75 8.23 -5.24
N MET A 278 -2.55 7.07 -4.61
CA MET A 278 -1.22 6.48 -4.60
C MET A 278 -1.08 5.65 -5.86
N GLU A 279 -0.71 6.36 -6.91
CA GLU A 279 -0.03 5.75 -8.03
C GLU A 279 1.31 5.20 -7.50
N ARG A 280 1.69 4.01 -7.95
CA ARG A 280 3.00 3.40 -7.66
C ARG A 280 4.08 4.48 -7.79
N CYS A 281 4.82 4.76 -6.70
CA CYS A 281 5.76 5.88 -6.53
C CYS A 281 6.12 6.62 -7.84
N ASP A 282 5.61 7.83 -8.00
CA ASP A 282 6.13 8.76 -9.00
C ASP A 282 7.64 8.96 -8.78
N GLY A 283 8.44 8.36 -9.67
CA GLY A 283 9.84 8.72 -9.88
C GLY A 283 10.89 7.63 -9.68
N VAL A 284 10.57 6.48 -9.06
CA VAL A 284 11.52 5.35 -9.00
C VAL A 284 11.08 4.28 -9.99
N PRO A 285 11.66 4.25 -11.20
CA PRO A 285 11.32 3.23 -12.18
C PRO A 285 11.68 1.85 -11.61
N LEU A 286 10.82 0.86 -11.82
CA LEU A 286 11.11 -0.54 -11.52
C LEU A 286 12.46 -0.91 -12.11
N MET A 287 13.35 -1.42 -11.27
CA MET A 287 14.74 -1.63 -11.65
C MET A 287 14.94 -3.09 -12.06
N ALA A 288 15.72 -3.29 -13.11
CA ALA A 288 16.12 -4.61 -13.56
C ALA A 288 17.64 -4.73 -13.59
N ALA A 289 18.20 -5.68 -12.85
CA ALA A 289 19.61 -5.99 -12.91
C ALA A 289 19.83 -7.21 -13.82
N ILE A 290 20.61 -7.03 -14.89
CA ILE A 290 21.01 -8.10 -15.81
C ILE A 290 22.50 -8.37 -15.59
N ILE A 291 22.81 -9.46 -14.89
CA ILE A 291 24.17 -9.79 -14.47
C ILE A 291 24.69 -10.94 -15.32
N TYR A 292 25.89 -10.79 -15.86
CA TYR A 292 26.46 -11.81 -16.75
C TYR A 292 27.97 -12.00 -16.57
N ASP A 293 28.45 -13.19 -16.92
CA ASP A 293 29.87 -13.38 -17.30
C ASP A 293 29.99 -13.27 -18.83
N SER A 294 31.10 -12.76 -19.34
CA SER A 294 31.35 -12.66 -20.78
C SER A 294 32.85 -12.53 -21.05
N ARG A 295 33.39 -13.40 -21.92
CA ARG A 295 34.79 -13.33 -22.36
C ARG A 295 34.95 -12.81 -23.79
N THR A 296 33.98 -13.08 -24.65
CA THR A 296 34.01 -12.72 -26.09
C THR A 296 32.89 -11.77 -26.47
N HIS A 297 32.34 -11.04 -25.49
CA HIS A 297 31.26 -10.06 -25.66
C HIS A 297 29.90 -10.58 -26.15
N ASN A 298 29.75 -11.89 -26.43
CA ASN A 298 28.48 -12.46 -26.90
C ASN A 298 27.39 -12.48 -25.82
N THR A 299 27.72 -12.89 -24.59
CA THR A 299 26.75 -12.89 -23.48
C THR A 299 26.38 -11.46 -23.07
N GLU A 300 27.35 -10.55 -23.08
CA GLU A 300 27.13 -9.12 -22.92
C GLU A 300 26.19 -8.56 -23.99
N ARG A 301 26.38 -8.96 -25.26
CA ARG A 301 25.52 -8.54 -26.36
C ARG A 301 24.09 -9.04 -26.18
N ALA A 302 23.91 -10.29 -25.74
CA ALA A 302 22.60 -10.84 -25.38
C ALA A 302 21.97 -10.10 -24.19
N ALA A 303 22.74 -9.74 -23.17
CA ALA A 303 22.27 -8.92 -22.04
C ALA A 303 21.72 -7.57 -22.52
N ALA A 304 22.40 -6.92 -23.46
CA ALA A 304 21.93 -5.66 -24.05
C ALA A 304 20.60 -5.81 -24.81
N PHE A 305 20.37 -6.92 -25.51
CA PHE A 305 19.08 -7.20 -26.15
C PHE A 305 17.96 -7.44 -25.14
N ILE A 306 18.25 -8.14 -24.04
CA ILE A 306 17.30 -8.32 -22.93
C ILE A 306 16.97 -6.95 -22.32
N ALA A 307 17.98 -6.11 -22.07
CA ALA A 307 17.79 -4.76 -21.53
C ALA A 307 16.85 -3.92 -22.41
N GLU A 308 17.00 -3.99 -23.74
CA GLU A 308 16.05 -3.33 -24.65
C GLU A 308 14.61 -3.82 -24.47
N GLY A 309 14.42 -5.15 -24.36
CA GLY A 309 13.10 -5.73 -24.09
C GLY A 309 12.50 -5.28 -22.76
N VAL A 310 13.33 -5.30 -21.71
CA VAL A 310 12.96 -4.85 -20.36
C VAL A 310 12.57 -3.36 -20.36
N GLN A 311 13.34 -2.52 -21.06
CA GLN A 311 13.05 -1.09 -21.20
C GLN A 311 11.72 -0.85 -21.94
N LYS A 312 11.44 -1.63 -22.99
CA LYS A 312 10.14 -1.59 -23.71
C LYS A 312 8.97 -1.96 -22.82
N ALA A 313 9.19 -2.78 -21.79
CA ALA A 313 8.19 -3.13 -20.79
C ALA A 313 8.00 -2.07 -19.70
N GLY A 314 8.81 -1.00 -19.67
CA GLY A 314 8.66 0.13 -18.74
C GLY A 314 9.59 0.10 -17.52
N LEU A 315 10.52 -0.85 -17.44
CA LEU A 315 11.51 -0.94 -16.37
C LEU A 315 12.79 -0.17 -16.73
N GLN A 316 13.58 0.25 -15.73
CA GLN A 316 14.94 0.74 -15.91
C GLN A 316 15.95 -0.42 -15.79
N PRO A 317 16.53 -0.90 -16.90
CA PRO A 317 17.55 -1.93 -16.85
C PRO A 317 18.94 -1.35 -16.56
N ALA A 318 19.75 -2.11 -15.82
CA ALA A 318 21.20 -1.97 -15.78
C ALA A 318 21.87 -3.33 -16.02
N CYS A 319 22.94 -3.31 -16.79
CA CYS A 319 23.70 -4.48 -17.20
C CYS A 319 25.05 -4.49 -16.48
N PHE A 320 25.40 -5.62 -15.88
CA PHE A 320 26.65 -5.77 -15.12
C PHE A 320 27.42 -7.02 -15.56
N ASN A 321 28.70 -6.85 -15.89
CA ASN A 321 29.62 -7.98 -15.86
C ASN A 321 29.86 -8.36 -14.38
N ILE A 322 29.92 -9.66 -14.05
CA ILE A 322 30.19 -10.14 -12.69
C ILE A 322 31.46 -9.56 -12.05
N ASP A 323 32.48 -9.21 -12.85
CA ASP A 323 33.73 -8.63 -12.36
C ASP A 323 33.53 -7.17 -11.87
N GLU A 324 32.48 -6.48 -12.31
CA GLU A 324 32.20 -5.05 -12.06
C GLU A 324 30.76 -4.81 -11.53
N ALA A 325 30.16 -5.83 -10.93
CA ALA A 325 28.77 -5.80 -10.50
C ALA A 325 28.53 -4.85 -9.32
N ASP A 326 27.56 -3.93 -9.47
CA ASP A 326 27.07 -3.08 -8.39
C ASP A 326 26.06 -3.86 -7.53
N LEU A 327 26.54 -4.34 -6.37
CA LEU A 327 25.74 -5.18 -5.47
C LEU A 327 24.57 -4.42 -4.83
N GLU A 328 24.70 -3.11 -4.60
CA GLU A 328 23.64 -2.29 -4.01
C GLU A 328 22.50 -2.11 -5.02
N TYR A 329 22.85 -1.83 -6.29
CA TYR A 329 21.85 -1.79 -7.36
C TYR A 329 21.14 -3.15 -7.53
N ILE A 330 21.90 -4.25 -7.52
CA ILE A 330 21.35 -5.62 -7.67
C ILE A 330 20.37 -5.94 -6.53
N GLU A 331 20.74 -5.63 -5.29
CA GLU A 331 19.87 -5.86 -4.13
C GLU A 331 18.62 -4.97 -4.17
N GLY A 332 18.74 -3.75 -4.70
CA GLY A 332 17.62 -2.83 -4.91
C GLY A 332 16.68 -3.19 -6.07
N ALA A 333 17.10 -4.03 -7.02
CA ALA A 333 16.32 -4.29 -8.24
C ALA A 333 15.11 -5.22 -8.04
N ASP A 334 14.05 -5.02 -8.80
CA ASP A 334 12.80 -5.80 -8.75
C ASP A 334 12.86 -7.06 -9.64
N LEU A 335 13.64 -6.96 -10.72
CA LEU A 335 13.89 -8.03 -11.67
C LEU A 335 15.38 -8.35 -11.73
N ILE A 336 15.75 -9.61 -11.50
CA ILE A 336 17.12 -10.11 -11.65
C ILE A 336 17.19 -11.11 -12.80
N ILE A 337 18.07 -10.89 -13.76
CA ILE A 337 18.33 -11.82 -14.87
C ILE A 337 19.81 -12.22 -14.89
N LEU A 338 20.09 -13.52 -14.78
CA LEU A 338 21.46 -14.05 -14.81
C LEU A 338 21.84 -14.60 -16.20
N GLY A 339 23.05 -14.31 -16.65
CA GLY A 339 23.58 -14.69 -17.96
C GLY A 339 24.94 -15.36 -17.90
N SER A 340 25.13 -16.50 -18.58
CA SER A 340 26.46 -17.12 -18.65
C SER A 340 26.75 -17.70 -20.03
N PRO A 341 27.99 -17.59 -20.56
CA PRO A 341 28.42 -18.43 -21.65
C PRO A 341 28.63 -19.85 -21.13
N THR A 342 28.43 -20.83 -22.00
CA THR A 342 28.49 -22.23 -21.61
C THR A 342 29.91 -22.80 -21.74
N TYR A 343 30.45 -23.35 -20.66
CA TYR A 343 31.76 -24.01 -20.61
C TYR A 343 31.58 -25.41 -20.06
N MET A 344 31.94 -26.44 -20.83
CA MET A 344 31.71 -27.85 -20.48
C MET A 344 30.24 -28.13 -20.06
N ALA A 345 29.28 -27.59 -20.84
CA ALA A 345 27.84 -27.71 -20.59
C ALA A 345 27.33 -27.12 -19.25
N SER A 346 28.09 -26.20 -18.64
CA SER A 346 27.73 -25.54 -17.38
C SER A 346 28.00 -24.03 -17.46
N VAL A 347 27.65 -23.29 -16.40
CA VAL A 347 28.08 -21.91 -16.22
C VAL A 347 29.61 -21.83 -16.14
N THR A 348 30.18 -20.64 -16.36
CA THR A 348 31.62 -20.47 -16.15
C THR A 348 32.00 -20.68 -14.68
N ALA A 349 33.24 -21.09 -14.43
CA ALA A 349 33.78 -21.17 -13.07
C ALA A 349 33.69 -19.82 -12.32
N LYS A 350 33.88 -18.70 -13.04
CA LYS A 350 33.73 -17.36 -12.46
C LYS A 350 32.29 -17.07 -12.02
N MET A 351 31.31 -17.38 -12.88
CA MET A 351 29.89 -17.21 -12.55
C MET A 351 29.53 -18.07 -11.33
N LYS A 352 29.98 -19.34 -11.30
CA LYS A 352 29.74 -20.23 -10.16
C LYS A 352 30.28 -19.65 -8.84
N ILE A 353 31.52 -19.15 -8.84
CA ILE A 353 32.11 -18.48 -7.68
C ILE A 353 31.30 -17.24 -7.29
N TRP A 354 30.89 -16.42 -8.25
CA TRP A 354 30.10 -15.22 -7.98
C TRP A 354 28.74 -15.56 -7.34
N LEU A 355 28.04 -16.59 -7.82
CA LEU A 355 26.79 -17.07 -7.23
C LEU A 355 26.99 -17.55 -5.78
N GLU A 356 28.07 -18.27 -5.51
CA GLU A 356 28.34 -18.85 -4.20
C GLU A 356 28.88 -17.84 -3.18
N GLU A 357 29.66 -16.85 -3.60
CA GLU A 357 30.34 -15.92 -2.70
C GLU A 357 29.70 -14.53 -2.61
N LYS A 358 29.06 -14.07 -3.69
CA LYS A 358 28.49 -12.72 -3.78
C LYS A 358 26.97 -12.76 -3.68
N MET A 359 26.31 -13.43 -4.63
CA MET A 359 24.84 -13.48 -4.68
C MET A 359 24.24 -14.11 -3.42
N SER A 360 24.91 -15.12 -2.85
CA SER A 360 24.47 -15.81 -1.64
C SER A 360 24.36 -14.93 -0.38
N ARG A 361 24.90 -13.70 -0.43
CA ARG A 361 24.89 -12.72 0.66
C ARG A 361 23.90 -11.58 0.44
N LEU A 362 23.18 -11.59 -0.68
CA LEU A 362 22.21 -10.55 -1.02
C LEU A 362 20.81 -10.97 -0.58
N GLU A 363 20.02 -10.00 -0.13
CA GLU A 363 18.62 -10.19 0.25
C GLU A 363 17.72 -10.16 -0.99
N LEU A 364 17.65 -11.29 -1.70
CA LEU A 364 16.93 -11.41 -2.97
C LEU A 364 15.56 -12.07 -2.88
N SER A 365 15.11 -12.42 -1.67
CA SER A 365 13.83 -13.11 -1.48
C SER A 365 12.65 -12.30 -2.06
N ASN A 366 11.67 -13.02 -2.61
CA ASN A 366 10.46 -12.46 -3.26
C ASN A 366 10.67 -11.64 -4.55
N LYS A 367 11.90 -11.49 -5.04
CA LYS A 367 12.17 -10.84 -6.34
C LYS A 367 11.92 -11.80 -7.51
N LEU A 368 11.61 -11.24 -8.70
CA LEU A 368 11.45 -12.03 -9.92
C LEU A 368 12.83 -12.37 -10.51
N GLY A 369 13.06 -13.66 -10.76
CA GLY A 369 14.30 -14.20 -11.32
C GLY A 369 14.13 -14.78 -12.71
N GLY A 370 15.09 -14.55 -13.59
CA GLY A 370 15.19 -15.21 -14.89
C GLY A 370 16.63 -15.52 -15.29
N ALA A 371 16.84 -16.31 -16.33
CA ALA A 371 18.18 -16.64 -16.79
C ALA A 371 18.29 -16.82 -18.31
N PHE A 372 19.49 -16.65 -18.85
CA PHE A 372 19.80 -16.86 -20.26
C PHE A 372 21.23 -17.39 -20.45
N ALA A 373 21.53 -17.95 -21.63
CA ALA A 373 22.87 -18.44 -21.92
C ALA A 373 23.32 -18.14 -23.35
N THR A 374 24.64 -18.21 -23.56
CA THR A 374 25.23 -18.32 -24.90
C THR A 374 26.05 -19.59 -25.03
N GLU A 375 26.11 -20.16 -26.24
CA GLU A 375 26.87 -21.37 -26.52
C GLU A 375 27.55 -21.33 -27.90
N GLN A 376 28.64 -22.09 -28.04
CA GLN A 376 29.41 -22.12 -29.30
C GLN A 376 28.82 -23.07 -30.34
N TYR A 377 28.14 -24.12 -29.89
CA TYR A 377 27.57 -25.18 -30.72
C TYR A 377 26.16 -25.47 -30.24
N VAL A 378 25.28 -25.85 -31.18
CA VAL A 378 23.97 -26.39 -30.82
C VAL A 378 24.19 -27.61 -29.93
N HIS A 379 23.45 -27.68 -28.82
CA HIS A 379 23.66 -28.65 -27.75
C HIS A 379 24.93 -28.41 -26.91
N GLY A 380 25.43 -27.17 -26.87
CA GLY A 380 26.57 -26.77 -26.06
C GLY A 380 26.30 -26.80 -24.55
N GLY A 381 25.04 -26.92 -24.16
CA GLY A 381 24.58 -27.10 -22.79
C GLY A 381 23.96 -25.85 -22.17
N GLY A 382 23.56 -24.86 -22.98
CA GLY A 382 22.99 -23.60 -22.49
C GLY A 382 21.77 -23.79 -21.58
N GLU A 383 20.93 -24.80 -21.84
CA GLU A 383 19.79 -25.12 -20.96
C GLU A 383 20.23 -25.57 -19.57
N ASN A 384 21.33 -26.32 -19.46
CA ASN A 384 21.86 -26.73 -18.17
C ASN A 384 22.44 -25.53 -17.40
N ALA A 385 23.18 -24.66 -18.08
CA ALA A 385 23.67 -23.41 -17.49
C ALA A 385 22.52 -22.53 -16.95
N ILE A 386 21.43 -22.40 -17.70
CA ILE A 386 20.21 -21.69 -17.26
C ILE A 386 19.62 -22.36 -16.02
N ARG A 387 19.46 -23.69 -16.02
CA ARG A 387 18.90 -24.42 -14.87
C ARG A 387 19.73 -24.25 -13.60
N GLU A 388 21.05 -24.25 -13.72
CA GLU A 388 21.92 -24.02 -12.57
C GLU A 388 21.66 -22.63 -11.97
N MET A 389 21.63 -21.57 -12.77
CA MET A 389 21.35 -20.21 -12.31
C MET A 389 19.95 -20.08 -11.69
N LEU A 390 18.92 -20.65 -12.32
CA LEU A 390 17.55 -20.65 -11.76
C LEU A 390 17.48 -21.44 -10.44
N THR A 391 18.24 -22.52 -10.30
CA THR A 391 18.28 -23.29 -9.04
C THR A 391 18.88 -22.46 -7.92
N PHE A 392 19.94 -21.69 -8.20
CA PHE A 392 20.50 -20.73 -7.24
C PHE A 392 19.48 -19.66 -6.82
N MET A 393 18.75 -19.08 -7.77
CA MET A 393 17.69 -18.11 -7.48
C MET A 393 16.62 -18.70 -6.56
N MET A 394 16.15 -19.93 -6.83
CA MET A 394 15.16 -20.59 -5.97
C MET A 394 15.69 -20.84 -4.55
N VAL A 395 16.97 -21.17 -4.39
CA VAL A 395 17.59 -21.32 -3.05
C VAL A 395 17.62 -19.98 -2.30
N GLN A 396 17.78 -18.86 -2.99
CA GLN A 396 17.70 -17.50 -2.43
C GLN A 396 16.26 -17.02 -2.16
N GLY A 397 15.24 -17.87 -2.36
CA GLY A 397 13.85 -17.50 -2.13
C GLY A 397 13.23 -16.60 -3.20
N MET A 398 13.83 -16.57 -4.39
CA MET A 398 13.28 -15.84 -5.54
C MET A 398 12.18 -16.62 -6.24
N MET A 399 11.26 -15.90 -6.88
CA MET A 399 10.28 -16.49 -7.80
C MET A 399 10.88 -16.53 -9.21
N THR A 400 11.06 -17.71 -9.78
CA THR A 400 11.66 -17.85 -11.12
C THR A 400 10.62 -17.87 -12.22
N TYR A 401 10.84 -17.10 -13.28
CA TYR A 401 10.01 -17.06 -14.47
C TYR A 401 10.84 -17.26 -15.75
N SER A 402 10.31 -18.02 -16.70
CA SER A 402 11.05 -18.44 -17.89
C SER A 402 10.67 -17.72 -19.19
N GLY A 403 9.70 -16.79 -19.14
CA GLY A 403 9.14 -16.16 -20.35
C GLY A 403 8.16 -17.04 -21.14
N GLY A 404 7.90 -18.27 -20.70
CA GLY A 404 6.69 -19.08 -20.90
C GLY A 404 6.21 -19.41 -22.33
N LYS A 405 5.57 -20.59 -22.48
CA LYS A 405 4.82 -20.97 -23.69
C LYS A 405 3.58 -20.09 -23.94
N SER A 406 3.01 -19.50 -22.89
CA SER A 406 1.77 -18.71 -22.92
C SER A 406 1.81 -17.52 -23.88
N TYR A 407 3.00 -16.95 -24.12
CA TYR A 407 3.20 -15.81 -25.03
C TYR A 407 3.35 -16.19 -26.51
N GLY A 408 3.17 -17.47 -26.87
CA GLY A 408 3.31 -17.93 -28.24
C GLY A 408 4.76 -17.93 -28.73
N LYS A 409 4.96 -17.75 -30.04
CA LYS A 409 6.30 -17.78 -30.65
C LYS A 409 7.06 -16.46 -30.40
N PRO A 410 8.40 -16.49 -30.15
CA PRO A 410 9.20 -17.70 -29.92
C PRO A 410 8.84 -18.34 -28.57
N ILE A 411 8.85 -19.68 -28.54
CA ILE A 411 8.58 -20.44 -27.32
C ILE A 411 9.87 -20.44 -26.49
N ILE A 412 9.78 -19.99 -25.25
CA ILE A 412 10.89 -19.95 -24.30
C ILE A 412 10.51 -20.83 -23.11
N HIS A 413 11.27 -21.90 -22.88
CA HIS A 413 10.93 -22.90 -21.87
C HIS A 413 11.54 -22.59 -20.51
N LEU A 414 12.86 -22.37 -20.47
CA LEU A 414 13.64 -22.09 -19.25
C LEU A 414 14.30 -20.70 -19.32
N GLY A 415 14.65 -20.27 -20.53
CA GLY A 415 15.32 -19.02 -20.85
C GLY A 415 15.88 -19.11 -22.27
N PRO A 416 16.26 -17.99 -22.90
CA PRO A 416 16.81 -18.01 -24.25
C PRO A 416 18.28 -18.48 -24.26
N VAL A 417 18.63 -19.25 -25.29
CA VAL A 417 20.00 -19.67 -25.59
C VAL A 417 20.39 -19.10 -26.96
N GLY A 418 21.52 -18.39 -27.02
CA GLY A 418 22.03 -17.76 -28.24
C GLY A 418 23.34 -18.36 -28.72
N MET A 419 23.50 -18.49 -30.04
CA MET A 419 24.74 -19.01 -30.62
C MET A 419 25.81 -17.91 -30.72
N SER A 420 26.99 -18.17 -30.16
CA SER A 420 28.08 -17.19 -30.09
C SER A 420 28.68 -16.83 -31.46
N GLN A 421 28.47 -17.69 -32.48
CA GLN A 421 28.96 -17.47 -33.84
C GLN A 421 28.09 -16.48 -34.63
N ASP A 422 26.85 -16.26 -34.19
CA ASP A 422 25.85 -15.44 -34.88
C ASP A 422 24.84 -14.86 -33.87
N ILE A 423 25.35 -14.20 -32.81
CA ILE A 423 24.49 -13.74 -31.71
C ILE A 423 23.44 -12.72 -32.15
N GLU A 424 23.72 -11.98 -33.21
CA GLU A 424 22.81 -10.96 -33.76
C GLU A 424 21.52 -11.58 -34.30
N SER A 425 21.55 -12.78 -34.90
CA SER A 425 20.33 -13.43 -35.40
C SER A 425 19.37 -13.87 -34.28
N PHE A 426 19.84 -13.90 -33.03
CA PHE A 426 19.03 -14.22 -31.84
C PHE A 426 18.46 -12.98 -31.16
N ARG A 427 18.72 -11.77 -31.67
CA ARG A 427 18.27 -10.51 -31.06
C ARG A 427 16.78 -10.53 -30.68
N ASP A 428 15.91 -10.86 -31.63
CA ASP A 428 14.46 -10.82 -31.42
C ASP A 428 14.00 -11.80 -30.32
N LEU A 429 14.70 -12.94 -30.16
CA LEU A 429 14.44 -13.88 -29.08
C LEU A 429 14.77 -13.25 -27.72
N PHE A 430 15.94 -12.63 -27.58
CA PHE A 430 16.36 -12.00 -26.32
C PHE A 430 15.55 -10.75 -25.98
N VAL A 431 15.20 -9.92 -26.97
CA VAL A 431 14.30 -8.77 -26.78
C VAL A 431 12.92 -9.25 -26.33
N ALA A 432 12.36 -10.26 -27.00
CA ALA A 432 11.06 -10.84 -26.62
C ALA A 432 11.10 -11.41 -25.20
N TYR A 433 12.19 -12.06 -24.81
CA TYR A 433 12.38 -12.54 -23.45
C TYR A 433 12.39 -11.39 -22.43
N GLY A 434 13.20 -10.36 -22.66
CA GLY A 434 13.26 -9.19 -21.78
C GLY A 434 11.91 -8.50 -21.61
N GLU A 435 11.15 -8.33 -22.69
CA GLU A 435 9.82 -7.74 -22.64
C GLU A 435 8.83 -8.57 -21.83
N ARG A 436 8.88 -9.91 -21.96
CA ARG A 436 8.04 -10.82 -21.18
C ARG A 436 8.41 -10.82 -19.71
N MET A 437 9.71 -10.78 -19.39
CA MET A 437 10.19 -10.68 -18.01
C MET A 437 9.72 -9.36 -17.39
N GLY A 438 9.93 -8.23 -18.06
CA GLY A 438 9.50 -6.93 -17.55
C GLY A 438 7.98 -6.82 -17.36
N LYS A 439 7.18 -7.33 -18.31
CA LYS A 439 5.72 -7.40 -18.16
C LYS A 439 5.29 -8.27 -16.98
N GLN A 440 5.98 -9.38 -16.75
CA GLN A 440 5.70 -10.23 -15.60
C GLN A 440 6.09 -9.56 -14.29
N THR A 441 7.20 -8.80 -14.26
CA THR A 441 7.59 -8.02 -13.09
C THR A 441 6.49 -7.05 -12.72
N VAL A 442 6.00 -6.25 -13.68
CA VAL A 442 4.89 -5.29 -13.49
C VAL A 442 3.59 -5.96 -13.00
N TRP A 443 3.37 -7.24 -13.32
CA TRP A 443 2.18 -7.97 -12.88
C TRP A 443 2.30 -8.55 -11.46
N LEU A 444 3.51 -8.80 -10.97
CA LEU A 444 3.77 -9.37 -9.63
C LEU A 444 3.86 -8.30 -8.54
N ASP A 445 3.43 -7.10 -8.88
CA ASP A 445 3.90 -5.80 -8.43
C ASP A 445 2.69 -4.92 -8.09
#